data_AF-A0A197KH17-F1
#
_entry.id   AF-A0A197KH17-F1
#
_cell.length_a   1.000
_cell.length_b   1.000
_cell.length_c   1.000
_cell.angle_alpha   90.00
_cell.angle_beta   90.00
_cell.angle_gamma   90.00
#
_symmetry.space_group_name_H-M   'P 1'
#
loop_
_entity.id
_entity.type
_entity.pdbx_description
1 polymer ?
#
loop_
_entity_poly.entity_id
_entity_poly.type
_entity_poly.pdbx_seq_one_letter_code
_entity_poly.pdbx_strand_id
1 'polypeptide(L)'
;MDDTVTFGLGYNGAPWHAPRFRAYLQDLSLGNLRLFHFSQHWSSIVEPDQAEMAFALFPLTKERSFLCYDLTPEIVSSLTAQSIMLTTLEILLPYDVYCFRDGWRRDNLVHGYMYTARLLHQLLCECPNLRHLTMLKIPYMTYWMDIHFRLDHFFTFTDGYGPSRRSVRPVPGIWICRGLKTLDLDLHIHERTKVRGDLHLRIAYGYVARVCPHLEDLQISFPDHCICPLDYQDWDYRPFGLSGGMCILSSLARLERLRVEYRNGAPNCQLAELNWLCRSGRTEEHRARRRAIVEEWKERCEREADLESMRLRGVAVSPKLLLGSGHMDFELMERLKNQGLLRDVVDAVRVMDTDEFDCLPELRRLACGRHLEQTPEKEMRSVFHSGLSGFIGGWLSSWGLL
;
A
#
# COMPACT_ATOMS: atom_id res chain seq x y z
N MET A 1 22.54 23.46 -4.19
CA MET A 1 23.44 22.40 -4.65
C MET A 1 22.84 21.14 -4.08
N ASP A 2 22.39 20.23 -4.95
CA ASP A 2 21.84 18.95 -4.50
C ASP A 2 23.01 18.07 -4.08
N ASP A 3 23.19 17.89 -2.78
CA ASP A 3 24.26 17.07 -2.17
C ASP A 3 23.93 15.57 -2.26
N THR A 4 23.50 15.13 -3.45
CA THR A 4 23.15 13.73 -3.72
C THR A 4 24.25 13.10 -4.55
N VAL A 5 24.86 12.04 -4.03
CA VAL A 5 25.84 11.25 -4.76
C VAL A 5 25.29 9.83 -4.91
N THR A 6 25.05 9.41 -6.15
CA THR A 6 24.57 8.07 -6.50
C THR A 6 25.69 7.33 -7.23
N PHE A 7 26.14 6.20 -6.68
CA PHE A 7 27.09 5.31 -7.34
C PHE A 7 26.36 4.07 -7.84
N GLY A 8 26.30 3.88 -9.16
CA GLY A 8 25.71 2.71 -9.80
C GLY A 8 26.76 1.89 -10.54
N LEU A 9 26.71 0.56 -10.43
CA LEU A 9 27.54 -0.32 -11.24
C LEU A 9 26.96 -0.47 -12.64
N GLY A 10 27.79 -0.22 -13.66
CA GLY A 10 27.46 -0.54 -15.04
C GLY A 10 27.38 -2.06 -15.25
N TYR A 11 26.53 -2.50 -16.19
CA TYR A 11 26.16 -3.88 -16.50
C TYR A 11 27.33 -4.86 -16.77
N ASN A 12 28.56 -4.35 -16.99
CA ASN A 12 29.76 -5.11 -17.37
C ASN A 12 30.96 -4.87 -16.42
N GLY A 13 30.77 -4.24 -15.26
CA GLY A 13 31.85 -3.80 -14.39
C GLY A 13 32.46 -4.93 -13.55
N ALA A 14 33.78 -5.06 -13.57
CA ALA A 14 34.51 -5.84 -12.58
C ALA A 14 34.09 -5.42 -11.15
N PRO A 15 34.00 -6.36 -10.18
CA PRO A 15 33.62 -6.04 -8.81
C PRO A 15 34.58 -4.99 -8.25
N TRP A 16 34.02 -3.93 -7.65
CA TRP A 16 34.84 -2.92 -6.99
C TRP A 16 35.60 -3.56 -5.82
N HIS A 17 36.85 -3.15 -5.65
CA HIS A 17 37.58 -3.49 -4.43
C HIS A 17 37.01 -2.65 -3.27
N ALA A 18 36.01 -3.17 -2.56
CA ALA A 18 35.25 -2.45 -1.53
C ALA A 18 36.14 -1.69 -0.51
N PRO A 19 37.25 -2.25 0.01
CA PRO A 19 38.15 -1.51 0.90
C PRO A 19 38.76 -0.25 0.27
N ARG A 20 39.07 -0.29 -1.04
CA ARG A 20 39.66 0.84 -1.75
C ARG A 20 38.64 1.94 -2.00
N PHE A 21 37.42 1.55 -2.36
CA PHE A 21 36.32 2.49 -2.51
C PHE A 21 35.96 3.17 -1.19
N ARG A 22 35.96 2.42 -0.09
CA ARG A 22 35.79 2.97 1.27
C ARG A 22 36.83 4.03 1.59
N ALA A 23 38.10 3.70 1.43
CA ALA A 23 39.19 4.65 1.69
C ALA A 23 38.99 5.94 0.87
N TYR A 24 38.64 5.79 -0.41
CA TYR A 24 38.31 6.92 -1.26
C TYR A 24 37.14 7.76 -0.74
N LEU A 25 36.04 7.13 -0.31
CA LEU A 25 34.89 7.87 0.25
C LEU A 25 35.25 8.57 1.58
N GLN A 26 36.09 7.97 2.41
CA GLN A 26 36.57 8.58 3.65
C GLN A 26 37.46 9.81 3.36
N ASP A 27 38.30 9.74 2.33
CA ASP A 27 39.16 10.85 1.91
C ASP A 27 38.37 12.05 1.37
N LEU A 28 37.19 11.80 0.76
CA LEU A 28 36.34 12.87 0.21
C LEU A 28 35.71 13.80 1.26
N SER A 29 35.92 13.56 2.57
CA SER A 29 35.42 14.43 3.65
C SER A 29 33.91 14.73 3.55
N LEU A 30 33.13 13.71 3.22
CA LEU A 30 31.69 13.79 2.91
C LEU A 30 30.78 14.01 4.15
N GLY A 31 31.29 14.63 5.22
CA GLY A 31 30.66 14.68 6.54
C GLY A 31 29.27 15.36 6.60
N ASN A 32 28.82 16.01 5.53
CA ASN A 32 27.54 16.70 5.45
C ASN A 32 26.54 16.10 4.44
N LEU A 33 26.81 14.91 3.88
CA LEU A 33 25.86 14.28 2.95
C LEU A 33 24.52 14.00 3.64
N ARG A 34 23.45 14.53 3.06
CA ARG A 34 22.07 14.32 3.54
C ARG A 34 21.50 12.99 3.10
N LEU A 35 21.83 12.58 1.87
CA LEU A 35 21.36 11.36 1.25
C LEU A 35 22.55 10.54 0.77
N PHE A 36 22.55 9.25 1.11
CA PHE A 36 23.53 8.30 0.63
C PHE A 36 22.82 7.03 0.16
N HIS A 37 22.98 6.71 -1.12
CA HIS A 37 22.49 5.49 -1.72
C HIS A 37 23.68 4.59 -2.07
N PHE A 38 23.62 3.35 -1.60
CA PHE A 38 24.55 2.30 -2.00
C PHE A 38 23.76 1.06 -2.37
N SER A 39 24.06 0.51 -3.54
CA SER A 39 23.44 -0.71 -4.04
C SER A 39 24.38 -1.41 -4.99
N GLN A 40 24.43 -2.74 -4.93
CA GLN A 40 25.26 -3.54 -5.84
C GLN A 40 24.37 -4.35 -6.80
N HIS A 41 24.40 -3.98 -8.08
CA HIS A 41 23.50 -4.57 -9.06
C HIS A 41 23.81 -6.05 -9.32
N TRP A 42 22.79 -6.91 -9.25
CA TRP A 42 22.81 -8.35 -9.57
C TRP A 42 23.77 -9.26 -8.77
N SER A 43 24.60 -8.75 -7.87
CA SER A 43 25.39 -9.61 -6.98
C SER A 43 24.59 -9.88 -5.71
N SER A 44 23.99 -11.07 -5.64
CA SER A 44 23.45 -11.60 -4.39
C SER A 44 24.56 -11.61 -3.33
N ILE A 45 24.25 -11.03 -2.18
CA ILE A 45 25.08 -10.94 -0.98
C ILE A 45 26.08 -9.78 -1.07
N VAL A 46 25.58 -8.59 -0.71
CA VAL A 46 26.39 -7.67 0.09
C VAL A 46 26.94 -8.50 1.24
N GLU A 47 28.25 -8.80 1.25
CA GLU A 47 28.86 -9.44 2.43
C GLU A 47 28.49 -8.57 3.64
N PRO A 48 28.11 -9.14 4.80
CA PRO A 48 27.71 -8.37 5.98
C PRO A 48 28.66 -7.18 6.28
N ASP A 49 29.95 -7.39 6.04
CA ASP A 49 31.02 -6.40 6.15
C ASP A 49 30.82 -5.15 5.26
N GLN A 50 30.25 -5.30 4.06
CA GLN A 50 29.98 -4.20 3.15
C GLN A 50 28.76 -3.37 3.58
N ALA A 51 27.73 -4.02 4.11
CA ALA A 51 26.56 -3.36 4.68
C ALA A 51 26.96 -2.54 5.92
N GLU A 52 27.68 -3.18 6.84
CA GLU A 52 28.24 -2.53 8.02
C GLU A 52 29.16 -1.37 7.63
N MET A 53 30.00 -1.56 6.60
CA MET A 53 30.84 -0.51 6.06
C MET A 53 30.01 0.69 5.54
N ALA A 54 28.93 0.47 4.79
CA ALA A 54 28.08 1.54 4.29
C ALA A 54 27.44 2.34 5.43
N PHE A 55 26.99 1.66 6.50
CA PHE A 55 26.47 2.32 7.70
C PHE A 55 27.55 3.07 8.47
N ALA A 56 28.76 2.52 8.57
CA ALA A 56 29.89 3.12 9.28
C ALA A 56 30.41 4.40 8.60
N LEU A 57 30.25 4.53 7.28
CA LEU A 57 30.65 5.75 6.55
C LEU A 57 29.75 6.95 6.90
N PHE A 58 28.48 6.70 7.20
CA PHE A 58 27.49 7.76 7.41
C PHE A 58 26.53 7.44 8.57
N PRO A 59 27.01 7.26 9.81
CA PRO A 59 26.20 6.74 10.92
C PRO A 59 25.08 7.68 11.39
N LEU A 60 25.13 8.96 11.00
CA LEU A 60 24.17 10.00 11.42
C LEU A 60 23.13 10.34 10.35
N THR A 61 23.20 9.69 9.19
CA THR A 61 22.26 9.98 8.10
C THR A 61 20.87 9.50 8.45
N LYS A 62 19.88 10.39 8.27
CA LYS A 62 18.46 10.12 8.54
C LYS A 62 17.71 9.57 7.32
N GLU A 63 18.33 9.64 6.15
CA GLU A 63 17.73 9.30 4.87
C GLU A 63 18.51 8.19 4.18
N ARG A 64 17.85 7.08 3.89
CA ARG A 64 18.49 5.94 3.24
C ARG A 64 17.69 5.54 2.02
N SER A 65 18.39 5.20 0.95
CA SER A 65 17.79 4.61 -0.24
C SER A 65 18.45 3.26 -0.49
N PHE A 66 17.66 2.24 -0.82
CA PHE A 66 18.11 0.89 -1.12
C PHE A 66 17.50 0.41 -2.44
N LEU A 67 18.16 -0.50 -3.16
CA LEU A 67 17.41 -1.32 -4.11
C LEU A 67 16.63 -2.37 -3.33
N CYS A 68 15.49 -2.82 -3.86
CA CYS A 68 14.61 -3.75 -3.16
C CYS A 68 15.30 -5.05 -2.72
N TYR A 69 16.34 -5.45 -3.46
CA TYR A 69 17.13 -6.63 -3.20
C TYR A 69 18.21 -6.45 -2.13
N ASP A 70 18.55 -5.21 -1.80
CA ASP A 70 19.49 -4.90 -0.72
C ASP A 70 18.80 -4.92 0.65
N LEU A 71 17.47 -4.96 0.71
CA LEU A 71 16.74 -5.04 1.98
C LEU A 71 16.82 -6.47 2.54
N THR A 72 17.98 -6.85 3.09
CA THR A 72 18.21 -8.15 3.73
C THR A 72 17.84 -8.14 5.22
N PRO A 73 17.71 -9.30 5.89
CA PRO A 73 17.50 -9.35 7.34
C PRO A 73 18.57 -8.60 8.15
N GLU A 74 19.83 -8.65 7.71
CA GLU A 74 20.97 -7.96 8.35
C GLU A 74 20.84 -6.44 8.20
N ILE A 75 20.44 -5.97 7.01
CA ILE A 75 20.14 -4.55 6.76
C ILE A 75 18.98 -4.08 7.64
N VAL A 76 17.87 -4.83 7.69
CA VAL A 76 16.73 -4.49 8.56
C VAL A 76 17.15 -4.45 10.02
N SER A 77 17.90 -5.45 10.50
CA SER A 77 18.40 -5.48 11.87
C SER A 77 19.28 -4.25 12.18
N SER A 78 20.16 -3.88 11.26
CA SER A 78 21.03 -2.70 11.38
C SER A 78 20.22 -1.39 11.41
N LEU A 79 19.20 -1.27 10.56
CA LEU A 79 18.30 -0.12 10.50
C LEU A 79 17.44 0.00 11.76
N THR A 80 16.88 -1.11 12.24
CA THR A 80 16.11 -1.15 13.49
C THR A 80 16.98 -0.77 14.69
N ALA A 81 18.23 -1.25 14.74
CA ALA A 81 19.19 -0.86 15.78
C ALA A 81 19.51 0.66 15.76
N GLN A 82 19.44 1.29 14.58
CA GLN A 82 19.64 2.72 14.37
C GLN A 82 18.33 3.53 14.34
N SER A 83 17.20 2.94 14.74
CA SER A 83 15.83 3.47 14.54
C SER A 83 15.58 4.87 15.12
N ILE A 84 16.45 5.38 16.00
CA ILE A 84 16.38 6.75 16.53
C ILE A 84 16.60 7.79 15.41
N MET A 85 17.35 7.45 14.36
CA MET A 85 17.77 8.42 13.34
C MET A 85 17.03 8.30 12.01
N LEU A 86 16.55 7.11 11.63
CA LEU A 86 15.96 6.89 10.31
C LEU A 86 14.60 7.59 10.19
N THR A 87 14.54 8.66 9.39
CA THR A 87 13.31 9.40 9.07
C THR A 87 12.82 9.17 7.66
N THR A 88 13.71 8.86 6.71
CA THR A 88 13.35 8.68 5.30
C THR A 88 13.91 7.36 4.77
N LEU A 89 13.06 6.56 4.17
CA LEU A 89 13.44 5.33 3.48
C LEU A 89 12.91 5.34 2.05
N GLU A 90 13.80 5.14 1.08
CA GLU A 90 13.42 4.96 -0.32
C GLU A 90 13.81 3.56 -0.81
N ILE A 91 12.92 2.89 -1.54
CA ILE A 91 13.24 1.54 -2.06
C ILE A 91 13.02 1.44 -3.56
N LEU A 92 14.12 1.51 -4.27
CA LEU A 92 14.16 1.45 -5.72
C LEU A 92 13.88 0.01 -6.18
N LEU A 93 12.95 -0.15 -7.13
CA LEU A 93 12.73 -1.44 -7.81
C LEU A 93 13.36 -1.36 -9.21
N PRO A 94 14.23 -2.31 -9.61
CA PRO A 94 14.57 -2.48 -11.01
C PRO A 94 13.29 -2.86 -11.79
N TYR A 95 13.16 -2.41 -13.03
CA TYR A 95 11.98 -2.73 -13.86
C TYR A 95 11.74 -4.25 -13.97
N ASP A 96 10.47 -4.65 -14.04
CA ASP A 96 9.96 -5.99 -14.36
C ASP A 96 10.32 -7.13 -13.37
N VAL A 97 10.05 -6.95 -12.07
CA VAL A 97 10.21 -8.04 -11.09
C VAL A 97 8.96 -8.92 -11.01
N TYR A 98 9.15 -10.23 -11.17
CA TYR A 98 8.10 -11.23 -10.98
C TYR A 98 7.51 -11.17 -9.57
N CYS A 99 6.21 -11.39 -9.53
CA CYS A 99 5.40 -11.13 -8.37
C CYS A 99 4.95 -12.47 -7.80
N PHE A 100 5.69 -12.98 -6.81
CA PHE A 100 5.48 -14.32 -6.26
C PHE A 100 4.47 -14.29 -5.10
N ARG A 101 3.43 -15.14 -5.19
CA ARG A 101 2.33 -15.24 -4.20
C ARG A 101 2.79 -15.47 -2.77
N ASP A 102 3.73 -16.38 -2.55
CA ASP A 102 4.21 -16.71 -1.20
C ASP A 102 5.52 -15.98 -0.86
N GLY A 103 6.02 -15.13 -1.77
CA GLY A 103 7.35 -14.51 -1.67
C GLY A 103 8.54 -15.49 -1.63
N TRP A 104 8.26 -16.78 -1.47
CA TRP A 104 9.21 -17.87 -1.25
C TRP A 104 8.68 -19.12 -1.97
N ARG A 105 9.11 -19.39 -3.20
CA ARG A 105 9.12 -20.78 -3.70
C ARG A 105 10.56 -21.26 -3.71
N ARG A 106 10.89 -22.04 -2.68
CA ARG A 106 12.19 -22.70 -2.45
C ARG A 106 12.54 -23.70 -3.57
N ASP A 107 11.55 -24.07 -4.37
CA ASP A 107 11.61 -25.22 -5.26
C ASP A 107 12.12 -24.86 -6.66
N ASN A 108 12.23 -23.56 -6.98
CA ASN A 108 12.83 -23.09 -8.24
C ASN A 108 14.30 -22.73 -8.02
N LEU A 109 15.16 -23.74 -7.94
CA LEU A 109 16.62 -23.68 -7.85
C LEU A 109 17.32 -22.85 -8.95
N VAL A 110 16.58 -22.33 -9.93
CA VAL A 110 17.17 -21.70 -11.13
C VAL A 110 17.32 -20.18 -11.00
N HIS A 111 16.61 -19.51 -10.08
CA HIS A 111 16.78 -18.07 -9.87
C HIS A 111 16.69 -17.74 -8.36
N GLY A 112 17.83 -17.79 -7.68
CA GLY A 112 17.99 -17.55 -6.24
C GLY A 112 17.77 -16.12 -5.77
N TYR A 113 16.78 -15.42 -6.33
CA TYR A 113 16.48 -14.03 -6.03
C TYR A 113 15.12 -13.94 -5.32
N MET A 114 15.19 -13.80 -4.01
CA MET A 114 14.09 -13.88 -3.04
C MET A 114 13.60 -12.48 -2.68
N TYR A 115 12.43 -12.06 -3.15
CA TYR A 115 11.90 -10.72 -2.87
C TYR A 115 10.57 -10.79 -2.16
N THR A 116 10.55 -10.29 -0.91
CA THR A 116 9.31 -10.18 -0.14
C THR A 116 9.21 -8.83 0.53
N ALA A 117 8.01 -8.26 0.56
CA ALA A 117 7.69 -7.12 1.41
C ALA A 117 7.75 -7.44 2.91
N ARG A 118 8.12 -8.66 3.33
CA ARG A 118 8.20 -9.06 4.74
C ARG A 118 9.21 -8.21 5.51
N LEU A 119 10.40 -8.02 4.94
CA LEU A 119 11.48 -7.28 5.60
C LEU A 119 11.13 -5.79 5.72
N LEU A 120 10.48 -5.25 4.69
CA LEU A 120 9.90 -3.91 4.74
C LEU A 120 8.79 -3.83 5.79
N HIS A 121 7.87 -4.77 5.83
CA HIS A 121 6.80 -4.82 6.82
C HIS A 121 7.36 -4.87 8.24
N GLN A 122 8.39 -5.70 8.48
CA GLN A 122 9.10 -5.76 9.74
C GLN A 122 9.68 -4.39 10.12
N LEU A 123 10.38 -3.74 9.19
CA LEU A 123 10.95 -2.42 9.42
C LEU A 123 9.87 -1.38 9.80
N LEU A 124 8.71 -1.38 9.13
CA LEU A 124 7.59 -0.49 9.48
C LEU A 124 6.99 -0.78 10.86
N CYS A 125 7.03 -2.05 11.29
CA CYS A 125 6.63 -2.50 12.62
C CYS A 125 7.69 -2.26 13.71
N GLU A 126 8.92 -1.89 13.34
CA GLU A 126 10.06 -1.74 14.28
C GLU A 126 10.72 -0.34 14.27
N CYS A 127 10.43 0.53 13.31
CA CYS A 127 11.02 1.87 13.20
C CYS A 127 10.00 2.99 13.51
N PRO A 128 9.85 3.44 14.77
CA PRO A 128 8.80 4.40 15.15
C PRO A 128 9.04 5.82 14.62
N ASN A 129 10.30 6.17 14.32
CA ASN A 129 10.68 7.52 13.89
C ASN A 129 10.60 7.73 12.38
N LEU A 130 10.27 6.69 11.61
CA LEU A 130 10.14 6.80 10.16
C LEU A 130 9.01 7.79 9.81
N ARG A 131 9.35 8.82 9.03
CA ARG A 131 8.46 9.93 8.63
C ARG A 131 8.13 9.90 7.14
N HIS A 132 9.06 9.42 6.32
CA HIS A 132 8.92 9.41 4.88
C HIS A 132 9.29 8.02 4.36
N LEU A 133 8.40 7.49 3.54
CA LEU A 133 8.59 6.24 2.86
C LEU A 133 8.23 6.46 1.39
N THR A 134 9.25 6.77 0.60
CA THR A 134 9.09 7.25 -0.78
C THR A 134 9.48 6.17 -1.78
N MET A 135 8.63 5.92 -2.78
CA MET A 135 8.77 4.88 -3.80
C MET A 135 9.05 3.50 -3.22
N LEU A 136 8.00 2.82 -2.74
CA LEU A 136 8.03 1.37 -2.53
C LEU A 136 7.33 0.68 -3.70
N LYS A 137 7.99 0.65 -4.84
CA LYS A 137 7.62 -0.22 -5.99
C LYS A 137 7.81 -1.71 -5.67
N ILE A 138 8.06 -2.07 -4.40
CA ILE A 138 8.07 -3.47 -3.96
C ILE A 138 6.62 -3.93 -3.88
N PRO A 139 6.29 -5.08 -4.47
CA PRO A 139 4.99 -5.70 -4.31
C PRO A 139 4.59 -5.86 -2.84
N TYR A 140 3.68 -5.02 -2.36
CA TYR A 140 3.20 -5.05 -0.98
C TYR A 140 1.86 -5.78 -0.90
N MET A 141 1.85 -6.90 -0.19
CA MET A 141 0.64 -7.71 -0.07
C MET A 141 -0.26 -7.19 1.06
N THR A 142 -1.55 -7.10 0.78
CA THR A 142 -2.56 -6.69 1.77
C THR A 142 -2.69 -7.65 2.95
N TYR A 143 -2.25 -8.92 2.83
CA TYR A 143 -2.20 -9.85 3.95
C TYR A 143 -1.40 -9.34 5.15
N TRP A 144 -0.37 -8.52 4.93
CA TRP A 144 0.42 -7.95 6.01
C TRP A 144 -0.35 -6.90 6.83
N MET A 145 -1.44 -6.35 6.26
CA MET A 145 -2.32 -5.37 6.88
C MET A 145 -3.59 -6.00 7.46
N ASP A 146 -3.87 -7.27 7.17
CA ASP A 146 -5.06 -7.99 7.65
C ASP A 146 -4.83 -8.57 9.06
N ILE A 147 -4.80 -7.69 10.05
CA ILE A 147 -4.51 -8.06 11.46
C ILE A 147 -5.53 -9.05 12.05
N HIS A 148 -6.70 -9.18 11.40
CA HIS A 148 -7.78 -10.07 11.82
C HIS A 148 -7.85 -11.38 11.03
N PHE A 149 -6.96 -11.58 10.05
CA PHE A 149 -6.95 -12.75 9.17
C PHE A 149 -8.31 -13.00 8.49
N ARG A 150 -9.01 -11.93 8.11
CA ARG A 150 -10.31 -11.98 7.45
C ARG A 150 -10.23 -12.53 6.04
N LEU A 151 -9.14 -12.24 5.33
CA LEU A 151 -8.86 -12.76 4.00
C LEU A 151 -8.97 -14.28 4.01
N ASP A 152 -8.10 -14.97 4.76
CA ASP A 152 -8.09 -16.43 4.86
C ASP A 152 -9.45 -17.03 5.22
N HIS A 153 -10.12 -16.45 6.22
CA HIS A 153 -11.39 -16.98 6.70
C HIS A 153 -12.48 -16.83 5.64
N PHE A 154 -12.66 -15.63 5.08
CA PHE A 154 -13.76 -15.36 4.16
C PHE A 154 -13.60 -16.14 2.85
N PHE A 155 -12.38 -16.55 2.47
CA PHE A 155 -12.15 -17.39 1.30
C PHE A 155 -12.55 -18.84 1.47
N THR A 156 -12.29 -19.42 2.64
CA THR A 156 -12.59 -20.84 2.88
C THR A 156 -14.09 -21.15 2.84
N PHE A 157 -14.95 -20.19 3.19
CA PHE A 157 -16.40 -20.39 3.22
C PHE A 157 -17.09 -20.21 1.86
N THR A 158 -16.57 -19.35 0.97
CA THR A 158 -17.30 -19.02 -0.27
C THR A 158 -17.07 -20.03 -1.39
N ASP A 159 -15.86 -20.59 -1.50
CA ASP A 159 -15.49 -21.34 -2.71
C ASP A 159 -15.42 -22.86 -2.52
N GLY A 160 -15.69 -23.36 -1.32
CA GLY A 160 -15.60 -24.80 -1.01
C GLY A 160 -14.19 -25.40 -1.16
N TYR A 161 -13.19 -24.60 -1.54
CA TYR A 161 -11.79 -25.00 -1.51
C TYR A 161 -11.37 -25.14 -0.06
N GLY A 162 -11.14 -26.39 0.36
CA GLY A 162 -10.58 -26.68 1.67
C GLY A 162 -9.31 -25.86 1.93
N PRO A 163 -8.98 -25.59 3.20
CA PRO A 163 -7.85 -24.73 3.57
C PRO A 163 -6.60 -25.20 2.82
N SER A 164 -6.01 -24.32 2.01
CA SER A 164 -4.76 -24.61 1.30
C SER A 164 -3.70 -25.00 2.33
N ARG A 165 -3.39 -26.30 2.41
CA ARG A 165 -2.83 -26.92 3.62
C ARG A 165 -1.39 -26.53 3.96
N ARG A 166 -0.68 -25.68 3.19
CA ARG A 166 0.80 -25.61 3.29
C ARG A 166 1.52 -24.28 3.02
N SER A 167 0.86 -23.16 2.73
CA SER A 167 1.62 -21.89 2.64
C SER A 167 1.92 -21.37 4.06
N VAL A 168 3.20 -21.05 4.32
CA VAL A 168 3.61 -20.30 5.51
C VAL A 168 2.89 -18.97 5.44
N ARG A 169 1.96 -18.74 6.38
CA ARG A 169 1.14 -17.53 6.36
C ARG A 169 2.02 -16.32 6.69
N PRO A 170 1.90 -15.21 5.94
CA PRO A 170 2.47 -13.95 6.38
C PRO A 170 1.88 -13.60 7.74
N VAL A 171 2.71 -13.15 8.67
CA VAL A 171 2.27 -12.69 9.98
C VAL A 171 1.93 -11.21 9.84
N PRO A 172 0.65 -10.82 9.87
CA PRO A 172 0.26 -9.42 9.85
C PRO A 172 0.81 -8.72 11.09
N GLY A 173 1.08 -7.44 10.95
CA GLY A 173 1.64 -6.61 12.01
C GLY A 173 1.08 -5.22 11.96
N ILE A 174 1.31 -4.47 13.03
CA ILE A 174 0.88 -3.10 13.17
C ILE A 174 2.11 -2.20 13.02
N TRP A 175 2.16 -1.37 11.99
CA TRP A 175 3.26 -0.43 11.80
C TRP A 175 3.34 0.52 12.98
N ILE A 176 4.52 0.71 13.55
CA ILE A 176 4.71 1.61 14.69
C ILE A 176 5.15 3.00 14.24
N CYS A 177 5.47 3.18 12.96
CA CYS A 177 5.78 4.47 12.34
C CYS A 177 4.53 5.37 12.17
N ARG A 178 3.81 5.66 13.26
CA ARG A 178 2.60 6.51 13.27
C ARG A 178 2.82 7.92 12.75
N GLY A 179 4.06 8.37 12.85
CA GLY A 179 4.51 9.69 12.43
C GLY A 179 4.72 9.84 10.93
N LEU A 180 4.36 8.84 10.12
CA LEU A 180 4.52 8.85 8.68
C LEU A 180 3.71 9.98 8.04
N LYS A 181 4.39 10.80 7.24
CA LYS A 181 3.87 11.93 6.46
C LYS A 181 3.74 11.58 4.98
N THR A 182 4.67 10.79 4.45
CA THR A 182 4.68 10.37 3.04
C THR A 182 4.64 8.85 2.97
N LEU A 183 3.69 8.30 2.23
CA LEU A 183 3.53 6.87 2.01
C LEU A 183 3.25 6.59 0.54
N ASP A 184 4.18 5.89 -0.11
CA ASP A 184 4.00 5.32 -1.44
C ASP A 184 3.94 3.80 -1.35
N LEU A 185 2.86 3.19 -1.83
CA LEU A 185 2.62 1.74 -1.78
C LEU A 185 2.24 1.18 -3.13
N ASP A 186 2.95 0.15 -3.59
CA ASP A 186 2.50 -0.71 -4.68
C ASP A 186 1.75 -1.91 -4.11
N LEU A 187 0.42 -1.87 -4.12
CA LEU A 187 -0.44 -2.89 -3.51
C LEU A 187 -0.74 -4.02 -4.49
N HIS A 188 -0.30 -5.21 -4.12
CA HIS A 188 -0.51 -6.42 -4.90
C HIS A 188 -1.55 -7.34 -4.25
N ILE A 189 -2.44 -7.89 -5.07
CA ILE A 189 -3.54 -8.77 -4.65
C ILE A 189 -3.55 -9.99 -5.60
N HIS A 190 -3.19 -11.17 -5.12
CA HIS A 190 -3.02 -12.35 -6.01
C HIS A 190 -4.20 -13.33 -5.93
N GLU A 191 -5.31 -12.91 -5.36
CA GLU A 191 -6.42 -13.81 -5.06
C GLU A 191 -7.56 -13.72 -6.05
N ARG A 192 -7.82 -14.86 -6.67
CA ARG A 192 -8.54 -15.09 -7.94
C ARG A 192 -9.98 -14.56 -8.07
N THR A 193 -10.61 -13.89 -7.08
CA THR A 193 -12.04 -13.58 -7.21
C THR A 193 -12.39 -12.10 -7.09
N LYS A 194 -13.19 -11.62 -8.07
CA LYS A 194 -13.66 -10.23 -8.19
C LYS A 194 -14.39 -9.72 -6.94
N VAL A 195 -15.16 -10.58 -6.28
CA VAL A 195 -15.88 -10.25 -5.03
C VAL A 195 -14.92 -9.87 -3.90
N ARG A 196 -13.66 -10.32 -3.98
CA ARG A 196 -12.65 -10.17 -2.93
C ARG A 196 -11.83 -8.90 -3.06
N GLY A 197 -11.76 -8.32 -4.26
CA GLY A 197 -11.03 -7.06 -4.49
C GLY A 197 -11.44 -5.99 -3.49
N ASP A 198 -12.74 -5.84 -3.27
CA ASP A 198 -13.28 -4.87 -2.30
C ASP A 198 -12.81 -5.14 -0.85
N LEU A 199 -12.69 -6.40 -0.42
CA LEU A 199 -12.21 -6.75 0.93
C LEU A 199 -10.74 -6.35 1.13
N HIS A 200 -9.88 -6.65 0.15
CA HIS A 200 -8.47 -6.24 0.20
C HIS A 200 -8.32 -4.72 0.27
N LEU A 201 -9.10 -4.00 -0.52
CA LEU A 201 -9.10 -2.54 -0.54
C LEU A 201 -9.58 -1.97 0.80
N ARG A 202 -10.65 -2.53 1.40
CA ARG A 202 -11.15 -2.10 2.72
C ARG A 202 -10.11 -2.35 3.82
N ILE A 203 -9.39 -3.47 3.74
CA ILE A 203 -8.29 -3.77 4.66
C ILE A 203 -7.19 -2.73 4.51
N ALA A 204 -6.73 -2.47 3.28
CA ALA A 204 -5.63 -1.54 3.02
C ALA A 204 -5.98 -0.10 3.42
N TYR A 205 -7.08 0.46 2.91
CA TYR A 205 -7.51 1.82 3.23
C TYR A 205 -7.82 1.97 4.72
N GLY A 206 -8.53 0.99 5.31
CA GLY A 206 -8.86 0.99 6.72
C GLY A 206 -7.63 0.88 7.63
N TYR A 207 -6.60 0.15 7.20
CA TYR A 207 -5.32 0.07 7.89
C TYR A 207 -4.62 1.43 7.84
N VAL A 208 -4.35 1.93 6.63
CA VAL A 208 -3.58 3.15 6.39
C VAL A 208 -4.19 4.34 7.13
N ALA A 209 -5.51 4.54 7.04
CA ALA A 209 -6.21 5.65 7.68
C ALA A 209 -6.00 5.69 9.20
N ARG A 210 -5.97 4.52 9.86
CA ARG A 210 -5.89 4.42 11.33
C ARG A 210 -4.46 4.32 11.84
N VAL A 211 -3.63 3.62 11.09
CA VAL A 211 -2.24 3.34 11.44
C VAL A 211 -1.35 4.54 11.14
N CYS A 212 -1.65 5.32 10.12
CA CYS A 212 -0.86 6.49 9.70
C CYS A 212 -1.75 7.75 9.65
N PRO A 213 -2.27 8.25 10.78
CA PRO A 213 -3.21 9.36 10.81
C PRO A 213 -2.58 10.73 10.44
N HIS A 214 -1.25 10.79 10.31
CA HIS A 214 -0.50 12.03 10.04
C HIS A 214 0.00 12.15 8.60
N LEU A 215 -0.52 11.33 7.69
CA LEU A 215 -0.17 11.40 6.28
C LEU A 215 -0.54 12.75 5.67
N GLU A 216 0.41 13.30 4.93
CA GLU A 216 0.34 14.52 4.13
C GLU A 216 0.35 14.17 2.63
N ASP A 217 1.04 13.09 2.25
CA ASP A 217 1.13 12.58 0.88
C ASP A 217 0.92 11.06 0.87
N LEU A 218 -0.12 10.60 0.17
CA LEU A 218 -0.45 9.19 0.02
C LEU A 218 -0.54 8.81 -1.46
N GLN A 219 0.31 7.89 -1.88
CA GLN A 219 0.25 7.23 -3.18
C GLN A 219 -0.01 5.74 -2.99
N ILE A 220 -1.02 5.22 -3.67
CA ILE A 220 -1.35 3.80 -3.71
C ILE A 220 -1.46 3.40 -5.18
N SER A 221 -0.61 2.49 -5.62
CA SER A 221 -0.63 1.94 -6.97
C SER A 221 -1.17 0.52 -6.94
N PHE A 222 -1.97 0.18 -7.94
CA PHE A 222 -2.49 -1.16 -8.20
C PHE A 222 -1.98 -1.61 -9.58
N PRO A 223 -1.09 -2.59 -9.66
CA PRO A 223 -0.50 -3.02 -10.92
C PRO A 223 -1.55 -3.71 -11.81
N ASP A 224 -1.50 -3.45 -13.13
CA ASP A 224 -2.36 -4.09 -14.14
C ASP A 224 -2.24 -5.62 -14.10
N HIS A 225 -1.00 -6.05 -13.98
CA HIS A 225 -0.60 -7.43 -14.05
C HIS A 225 0.44 -7.65 -12.97
N CYS A 226 0.16 -8.60 -12.10
CA CYS A 226 1.18 -9.30 -11.37
C CYS A 226 1.58 -10.48 -12.25
N ILE A 227 2.86 -10.59 -12.64
CA ILE A 227 3.35 -11.78 -13.33
C ILE A 227 3.41 -12.91 -12.29
N CYS A 228 2.26 -13.50 -12.01
CA CYS A 228 2.13 -14.73 -11.24
C CYS A 228 2.29 -15.89 -12.23
N PRO A 229 3.26 -16.81 -12.03
CA PRO A 229 3.60 -17.87 -12.99
C PRO A 229 2.48 -18.83 -13.38
N LEU A 230 1.28 -18.67 -12.82
CA LEU A 230 0.20 -19.65 -12.89
C LEU A 230 -1.07 -19.18 -13.59
N ASP A 231 -1.29 -17.89 -13.87
CA ASP A 231 -2.42 -17.41 -14.68
C ASP A 231 -2.27 -15.91 -15.01
N TYR A 232 -2.45 -15.51 -16.28
CA TYR A 232 -2.80 -14.13 -16.64
C TYR A 232 -4.28 -13.94 -16.31
N GLN A 233 -4.60 -13.21 -15.24
CA GLN A 233 -5.99 -12.92 -14.87
C GLN A 233 -6.24 -11.41 -14.97
N ASP A 234 -7.35 -11.04 -15.61
CA ASP A 234 -7.86 -9.68 -15.59
C ASP A 234 -8.43 -9.39 -14.21
N TRP A 235 -7.66 -8.66 -13.42
CA TRP A 235 -8.08 -8.21 -12.11
C TRP A 235 -9.05 -7.04 -12.25
N ASP A 236 -10.31 -7.27 -11.86
CA ASP A 236 -11.37 -6.25 -11.86
C ASP A 236 -11.46 -5.62 -10.47
N TYR A 237 -10.41 -4.89 -10.08
CA TYR A 237 -10.44 -4.13 -8.83
C TYR A 237 -11.26 -2.86 -9.04
N ARG A 238 -11.98 -2.46 -8.00
CA ARG A 238 -12.69 -1.18 -7.95
C ARG A 238 -12.09 -0.31 -6.85
N PRO A 239 -10.85 0.18 -7.01
CA PRO A 239 -10.16 0.95 -5.97
C PRO A 239 -10.92 2.22 -5.57
N PHE A 240 -11.78 2.71 -6.46
CA PHE A 240 -12.62 3.89 -6.28
C PHE A 240 -14.05 3.58 -5.81
N GLY A 241 -14.45 2.31 -5.78
CA GLY A 241 -15.78 1.92 -5.35
C GLY A 241 -15.95 2.15 -3.85
N LEU A 242 -17.14 2.60 -3.46
CA LEU A 242 -17.46 2.85 -2.05
C LEU A 242 -17.34 1.56 -1.24
N SER A 243 -17.75 0.42 -1.81
CA SER A 243 -17.60 -0.89 -1.17
C SER A 243 -16.15 -1.33 -0.97
N GLY A 244 -15.20 -0.75 -1.73
CA GLY A 244 -13.77 -0.92 -1.53
C GLY A 244 -13.22 -0.10 -0.36
N GLY A 245 -14.01 0.81 0.22
CA GLY A 245 -13.65 1.53 1.44
C GLY A 245 -12.71 2.72 1.26
N MET A 246 -12.55 3.25 0.04
CA MET A 246 -11.75 4.46 -0.18
C MET A 246 -12.22 5.64 0.69
N CYS A 247 -13.53 5.70 0.99
CA CYS A 247 -14.12 6.71 1.86
C CYS A 247 -13.59 6.68 3.30
N ILE A 248 -12.98 5.58 3.76
CA ILE A 248 -12.37 5.47 5.08
C ILE A 248 -11.16 6.44 5.20
N LEU A 249 -10.50 6.74 4.07
CA LEU A 249 -9.42 7.71 4.01
C LEU A 249 -9.88 9.14 4.34
N SER A 250 -11.19 9.44 4.33
CA SER A 250 -11.74 10.78 4.64
C SER A 250 -11.31 11.34 6.00
N SER A 251 -10.93 10.45 6.92
CA SER A 251 -10.42 10.77 8.26
C SER A 251 -8.98 11.30 8.30
N LEU A 252 -8.23 11.22 7.20
CA LEU A 252 -6.85 11.73 7.10
C LEU A 252 -6.84 13.26 6.97
N ALA A 253 -7.05 13.94 8.10
CA ALA A 253 -7.26 15.39 8.13
C ALA A 253 -6.09 16.21 7.54
N ARG A 254 -4.87 15.67 7.58
CA ARG A 254 -3.64 16.33 7.11
C ARG A 254 -3.28 16.02 5.67
N LEU A 255 -4.06 15.18 4.99
CA LEU A 255 -3.72 14.69 3.66
C LEU A 255 -3.84 15.83 2.64
N GLU A 256 -2.71 16.25 2.09
CA GLU A 256 -2.64 17.30 1.07
C GLU A 256 -2.66 16.72 -0.34
N ARG A 257 -2.13 15.50 -0.51
CA ARG A 257 -1.95 14.84 -1.80
C ARG A 257 -2.43 13.40 -1.73
N LEU A 258 -3.35 13.04 -2.61
CA LEU A 258 -3.85 11.67 -2.76
C LEU A 258 -3.70 11.22 -4.20
N ARG A 259 -3.00 10.11 -4.40
CA ARG A 259 -2.87 9.46 -5.70
C ARG A 259 -3.24 8.00 -5.59
N VAL A 260 -4.21 7.59 -6.39
CA VAL A 260 -4.61 6.18 -6.49
C VAL A 260 -4.44 5.76 -7.93
N GLU A 261 -3.33 5.09 -8.25
CA GLU A 261 -3.07 4.62 -9.60
C GLU A 261 -3.76 3.28 -9.82
N TYR A 262 -4.70 3.26 -10.74
CA TYR A 262 -5.30 2.05 -11.28
C TYR A 262 -5.11 2.06 -12.78
N ARG A 263 -4.56 0.98 -13.30
CA ARG A 263 -4.06 0.98 -14.67
C ARG A 263 -5.07 0.42 -15.69
N ASN A 264 -6.10 -0.31 -15.26
CA ASN A 264 -7.18 -0.87 -16.09
C ASN A 264 -8.27 0.15 -16.49
N GLY A 265 -7.87 1.24 -17.15
CA GLY A 265 -8.80 2.15 -17.83
C GLY A 265 -9.58 3.11 -16.92
N ALA A 266 -10.75 3.55 -17.39
CA ALA A 266 -11.62 4.49 -16.68
C ALA A 266 -12.07 3.92 -15.32
N PRO A 267 -12.22 4.76 -14.29
CA PRO A 267 -12.61 4.28 -12.98
C PRO A 267 -14.01 3.68 -13.03
N ASN A 268 -14.09 2.39 -12.69
CA ASN A 268 -15.32 1.62 -12.62
C ASN A 268 -16.11 1.96 -11.33
N CYS A 269 -16.52 3.21 -11.19
CA CYS A 269 -17.29 3.73 -10.06
C CYS A 269 -18.27 4.81 -10.50
N GLN A 270 -19.29 5.06 -9.68
CA GLN A 270 -20.24 6.16 -9.88
C GLN A 270 -19.70 7.47 -9.29
N LEU A 271 -20.15 8.61 -9.85
CA LEU A 271 -19.81 9.94 -9.32
C LEU A 271 -20.15 10.07 -7.81
N ALA A 272 -21.26 9.48 -7.38
CA ALA A 272 -21.68 9.50 -5.98
C ALA A 272 -20.65 8.85 -5.02
N GLU A 273 -19.82 7.93 -5.51
CA GLU A 273 -18.83 7.21 -4.70
C GLU A 273 -17.54 8.03 -4.47
N LEU A 274 -17.25 9.04 -5.31
CA LEU A 274 -16.03 9.84 -5.25
C LEU A 274 -16.23 11.34 -5.00
N ASN A 275 -17.43 11.88 -5.22
CA ASN A 275 -17.69 13.32 -5.14
C ASN A 275 -17.38 13.94 -3.76
N TRP A 276 -17.30 13.16 -2.68
CA TRP A 276 -16.88 13.64 -1.37
C TRP A 276 -15.42 14.14 -1.34
N LEU A 277 -14.58 13.73 -2.30
CA LEU A 277 -13.19 14.19 -2.45
C LEU A 277 -13.09 15.67 -2.84
N CYS A 278 -14.12 16.27 -3.44
CA CYS A 278 -14.16 17.69 -3.79
C CYS A 278 -15.20 18.43 -2.97
N ARG A 279 -14.97 19.73 -2.69
CA ARG A 279 -15.90 20.50 -1.86
C ARG A 279 -17.25 20.71 -2.55
N SER A 280 -17.24 20.91 -3.86
CA SER A 280 -18.45 21.07 -4.67
C SER A 280 -19.32 19.80 -4.71
N GLY A 281 -18.76 18.63 -4.39
CA GLY A 281 -19.44 17.34 -4.40
C GLY A 281 -20.07 16.94 -3.05
N ARG A 282 -19.96 17.79 -2.02
CA ARG A 282 -20.49 17.54 -0.66
C ARG A 282 -21.88 18.13 -0.45
N THR A 283 -22.74 18.02 -1.45
CA THR A 283 -24.13 18.49 -1.38
C THR A 283 -25.02 17.46 -0.68
N GLU A 284 -26.16 17.90 -0.17
CA GLU A 284 -27.14 17.00 0.45
C GLU A 284 -27.69 15.95 -0.53
N GLU A 285 -27.85 16.32 -1.81
CA GLU A 285 -28.24 15.38 -2.86
C GLU A 285 -27.20 14.26 -3.01
N HIS A 286 -25.92 14.61 -3.00
CA HIS A 286 -24.83 13.66 -3.11
C HIS A 286 -24.70 12.77 -1.87
N ARG A 287 -24.90 13.33 -0.66
CA ARG A 287 -25.02 12.55 0.58
C ARG A 287 -26.20 11.57 0.51
N ALA A 288 -27.38 12.02 0.06
CA ALA A 288 -28.55 11.16 -0.10
C ALA A 288 -28.29 9.98 -1.07
N ARG A 289 -27.62 10.22 -2.20
CA ARG A 289 -27.23 9.14 -3.14
C ARG A 289 -26.25 8.15 -2.51
N ARG A 290 -25.25 8.62 -1.76
CA ARG A 290 -24.33 7.72 -1.04
C ARG A 290 -25.06 6.88 0.01
N ARG A 291 -25.96 7.48 0.79
CA ARG A 291 -26.79 6.76 1.76
C ARG A 291 -27.64 5.68 1.09
N ALA A 292 -28.22 5.97 -0.08
CA ALA A 292 -28.98 4.97 -0.83
C ALA A 292 -28.11 3.76 -1.22
N ILE A 293 -26.90 3.99 -1.73
CA ILE A 293 -25.95 2.91 -2.05
C ILE A 293 -25.63 2.06 -0.81
N VAL A 294 -25.41 2.71 0.35
CA VAL A 294 -25.07 2.03 1.60
C VAL A 294 -26.25 1.26 2.18
N GLU A 295 -27.48 1.76 2.04
CA GLU A 295 -28.69 1.09 2.54
C GLU A 295 -28.92 -0.26 1.86
N GLU A 296 -28.60 -0.37 0.56
CA GLU A 296 -28.65 -1.63 -0.19
C GLU A 296 -27.69 -2.71 0.36
N TRP A 297 -26.76 -2.34 1.25
CA TRP A 297 -25.77 -3.26 1.80
C TRP A 297 -26.18 -3.88 3.13
N LYS A 298 -27.37 -3.63 3.64
CA LYS A 298 -27.83 -4.16 4.93
C LYS A 298 -27.65 -5.68 5.03
N GLU A 299 -28.17 -6.44 4.07
CA GLU A 299 -28.04 -7.91 4.03
C GLU A 299 -26.58 -8.36 3.87
N ARG A 300 -25.74 -7.57 3.18
CA ARG A 300 -24.31 -7.87 3.04
C ARG A 300 -23.57 -7.66 4.37
N CYS A 301 -23.91 -6.61 5.11
CA CYS A 301 -23.35 -6.34 6.43
C CYS A 301 -23.74 -7.43 7.43
N GLU A 302 -24.99 -7.89 7.43
CA GLU A 302 -25.46 -9.00 8.27
C GLU A 302 -24.69 -10.29 7.95
N ARG A 303 -24.55 -10.64 6.66
CA ARG A 303 -23.75 -11.80 6.25
C ARG A 303 -22.28 -11.71 6.68
N GLU A 304 -21.64 -10.54 6.53
CA GLU A 304 -20.26 -10.36 7.00
C GLU A 304 -20.14 -10.44 8.53
N ALA A 305 -21.15 -9.96 9.27
CA ALA A 305 -21.20 -10.07 10.73
C ALA A 305 -21.35 -11.54 11.19
N ASP A 306 -22.13 -12.35 10.48
CA ASP A 306 -22.25 -13.79 10.73
C ASP A 306 -20.93 -14.52 10.44
N LEU A 307 -20.27 -14.21 9.32
CA LEU A 307 -18.96 -14.75 8.96
C LEU A 307 -17.89 -14.37 10.00
N GLU A 308 -17.90 -13.12 10.47
CA GLU A 308 -16.99 -12.65 11.51
C GLU A 308 -17.27 -13.34 12.86
N SER A 309 -18.54 -13.54 13.20
CA SER A 309 -18.93 -14.28 14.41
C SER A 309 -18.48 -15.74 14.34
N MET A 310 -18.56 -16.38 13.18
CA MET A 310 -18.01 -17.72 12.97
C MET A 310 -16.48 -17.74 13.10
N ARG A 311 -15.79 -16.75 12.54
CA ARG A 311 -14.32 -16.60 12.67
C ARG A 311 -13.92 -16.51 14.14
N LEU A 312 -14.56 -15.63 14.90
CA LEU A 312 -14.27 -15.44 16.31
C LEU A 312 -14.51 -16.70 17.16
N ARG A 313 -15.46 -17.56 16.77
CA ARG A 313 -15.67 -18.87 17.42
C ARG A 313 -14.62 -19.91 17.01
N GLY A 314 -14.08 -19.84 15.80
CA GLY A 314 -13.13 -20.81 15.25
C GLY A 314 -11.65 -20.52 15.52
N VAL A 315 -11.29 -19.29 15.90
CA VAL A 315 -9.89 -18.90 16.12
C VAL A 315 -9.41 -19.35 17.50
N ALA A 316 -8.64 -20.44 17.53
CA ALA A 316 -7.88 -20.88 18.71
C ALA A 316 -6.54 -20.14 18.88
N VAL A 317 -6.21 -19.20 17.98
CA VAL A 317 -4.90 -18.55 17.93
C VAL A 317 -4.92 -17.28 18.79
N SER A 318 -4.02 -17.20 19.77
CA SER A 318 -3.86 -16.02 20.62
C SER A 318 -3.35 -14.82 19.79
N PRO A 319 -4.11 -13.72 19.67
CA PRO A 319 -3.71 -12.55 18.88
C PRO A 319 -2.39 -11.90 19.33
N LYS A 320 -2.00 -12.11 20.60
CA LYS A 320 -0.83 -11.46 21.22
C LYS A 320 0.52 -11.86 20.63
N LEU A 321 0.62 -13.07 20.06
CA LEU A 321 1.89 -13.57 19.51
C LEU A 321 2.19 -13.06 18.10
N LEU A 322 1.18 -12.56 17.39
CA LEU A 322 1.28 -12.29 15.95
C LEU A 322 1.48 -10.81 15.63
N LEU A 323 0.87 -9.91 16.40
CA LEU A 323 0.81 -8.49 16.05
C LEU A 323 2.02 -7.65 16.51
N GLY A 324 3.04 -8.28 17.11
CA GLY A 324 4.24 -7.59 17.61
C GLY A 324 3.94 -6.60 18.75
N SER A 325 4.80 -5.60 18.98
CA SER A 325 4.64 -4.60 20.05
C SER A 325 3.38 -3.74 19.94
N GLY A 326 2.83 -3.57 18.73
CA GLY A 326 1.67 -2.72 18.45
C GLY A 326 0.35 -3.20 19.08
N HIS A 327 0.25 -4.47 19.50
CA HIS A 327 -0.98 -5.01 20.10
C HIS A 327 -1.35 -4.40 21.46
N MET A 328 -0.44 -3.66 22.09
CA MET A 328 -0.66 -2.99 23.37
C MET A 328 -1.43 -1.68 23.23
N ASP A 329 -1.60 -1.16 22.01
CA ASP A 329 -2.38 0.05 21.72
C ASP A 329 -3.88 -0.30 21.61
N PHE A 330 -4.54 -0.36 22.78
CA PHE A 330 -5.97 -0.71 22.87
C PHE A 330 -6.87 0.25 22.08
N GLU A 331 -6.55 1.54 22.06
CA GLU A 331 -7.35 2.54 21.35
C GLU A 331 -7.28 2.31 19.83
N LEU A 332 -6.07 2.04 19.30
CA LEU A 332 -5.93 1.68 17.90
C LEU A 332 -6.61 0.35 17.58
N MET A 333 -6.46 -0.67 18.42
CA MET A 333 -7.11 -1.95 18.20
C MET A 333 -8.64 -1.82 18.15
N GLU A 334 -9.21 -1.00 19.01
CA GLU A 334 -10.64 -0.68 18.98
C GLU A 334 -11.03 0.02 17.68
N ARG A 335 -10.21 0.97 17.21
CA ARG A 335 -10.43 1.61 15.90
C ARG A 335 -10.33 0.62 14.75
N LEU A 336 -9.42 -0.35 14.81
CA LEU A 336 -9.19 -1.37 13.78
C LEU A 336 -10.15 -2.56 13.88
N LYS A 337 -11.06 -2.62 14.87
CA LYS A 337 -11.92 -3.78 15.09
C LYS A 337 -12.73 -4.18 13.86
N ASN A 338 -13.21 -3.21 13.08
CA ASN A 338 -14.05 -3.45 11.90
C ASN A 338 -13.27 -3.47 10.59
N GLN A 339 -11.94 -3.34 10.62
CA GLN A 339 -11.10 -3.19 9.43
C GLN A 339 -11.34 -4.28 8.36
N GLY A 340 -11.72 -3.89 7.14
CA GLY A 340 -12.02 -4.87 6.08
C GLY A 340 -13.48 -5.33 6.03
N LEU A 341 -14.28 -5.08 7.07
CA LEU A 341 -15.73 -5.30 7.03
C LEU A 341 -16.43 -4.14 6.33
N LEU A 342 -17.51 -4.41 5.64
CA LEU A 342 -18.39 -3.44 5.00
C LEU A 342 -19.02 -2.51 6.04
N ARG A 343 -19.23 -3.01 7.26
CA ARG A 343 -19.65 -2.21 8.42
C ARG A 343 -18.77 -0.98 8.63
N ASP A 344 -17.46 -1.12 8.39
CA ASP A 344 -16.50 -0.03 8.55
C ASP A 344 -16.75 1.11 7.56
N VAL A 345 -17.09 0.74 6.32
CA VAL A 345 -17.47 1.67 5.26
C VAL A 345 -18.78 2.39 5.61
N VAL A 346 -19.78 1.65 6.09
CA VAL A 346 -21.06 2.21 6.52
C VAL A 346 -20.86 3.24 7.63
N ASP A 347 -20.06 2.89 8.65
CA ASP A 347 -19.77 3.78 9.76
C ASP A 347 -18.99 5.03 9.29
N ALA A 348 -18.04 4.88 8.35
CA ALA A 348 -17.32 6.01 7.75
C ALA A 348 -18.26 6.95 6.97
N VAL A 349 -19.12 6.41 6.10
CA VAL A 349 -20.09 7.22 5.33
C VAL A 349 -21.03 7.98 6.26
N ARG A 350 -21.52 7.31 7.32
CA ARG A 350 -22.38 7.96 8.32
C ARG A 350 -21.70 9.17 8.98
N VAL A 351 -20.41 9.06 9.30
CA VAL A 351 -19.63 10.18 9.86
C VAL A 351 -19.44 11.27 8.82
N MET A 352 -19.06 10.91 7.58
CA MET A 352 -18.84 11.85 6.47
C MET A 352 -20.08 12.66 6.09
N ASP A 353 -21.26 12.08 6.27
CA ASP A 353 -22.53 12.71 5.91
C ASP A 353 -23.07 13.62 7.03
N THR A 354 -22.35 13.77 8.14
CA THR A 354 -22.65 14.79 9.16
C THR A 354 -22.18 16.18 8.70
N ASP A 355 -22.79 17.23 9.25
CA ASP A 355 -22.37 18.62 8.97
C ASP A 355 -21.12 19.04 9.74
N GLU A 356 -20.76 18.31 10.79
CA GLU A 356 -19.61 18.60 11.65
C GLU A 356 -18.29 18.04 11.10
N PHE A 357 -18.36 17.08 10.17
CA PHE A 357 -17.20 16.37 9.66
C PHE A 357 -16.72 16.95 8.32
N ASP A 358 -15.53 17.55 8.31
CA ASP A 358 -14.88 18.01 7.10
C ASP A 358 -13.98 16.91 6.52
N CYS A 359 -14.38 16.31 5.40
CA CYS A 359 -13.59 15.29 4.73
C CYS A 359 -12.30 15.90 4.16
N LEU A 360 -11.13 15.37 4.48
CA LEU A 360 -9.84 15.78 3.87
C LEU A 360 -9.70 17.32 3.68
N PRO A 361 -9.75 18.12 4.76
CA PRO A 361 -9.83 19.58 4.69
C PRO A 361 -8.65 20.21 3.94
N GLU A 362 -7.47 19.58 4.03
CA GLU A 362 -6.20 20.03 3.43
C GLU A 362 -5.92 19.48 2.03
N LEU A 363 -6.82 18.68 1.43
CA LEU A 363 -6.57 18.05 0.14
C LEU A 363 -6.49 19.10 -0.98
N ARG A 364 -5.30 19.20 -1.58
CA ARG A 364 -4.98 20.15 -2.66
C ARG A 364 -4.73 19.46 -3.98
N ARG A 365 -4.23 18.23 -3.94
CA ARG A 365 -3.87 17.45 -5.13
C ARG A 365 -4.50 16.07 -5.10
N LEU A 366 -5.11 15.71 -6.22
CA LEU A 366 -5.75 14.43 -6.45
C LEU A 366 -5.35 13.90 -7.82
N ALA A 367 -5.10 12.60 -7.89
CA ALA A 367 -4.98 11.85 -9.14
C ALA A 367 -5.67 10.50 -8.99
N CYS A 368 -6.67 10.24 -9.83
CA CYS A 368 -7.38 8.97 -9.92
C CYS A 368 -6.98 8.28 -11.23
N GLY A 369 -6.09 7.29 -11.14
CA GLY A 369 -5.49 6.63 -12.29
C GLY A 369 -4.11 7.21 -12.64
N ARG A 370 -3.75 7.19 -13.92
CA ARG A 370 -2.46 7.70 -14.43
C ARG A 370 -2.48 9.19 -14.79
N HIS A 371 -3.50 9.93 -14.35
CA HIS A 371 -3.60 11.36 -14.60
C HIS A 371 -2.50 12.12 -13.86
N LEU A 372 -2.14 13.29 -14.39
CA LEU A 372 -1.33 14.26 -13.64
C LEU A 372 -2.15 14.77 -12.45
N GLU A 373 -1.49 14.93 -11.31
CA GLU A 373 -2.10 15.52 -10.11
C GLU A 373 -2.73 16.87 -10.42
N GLN A 374 -3.98 17.03 -9.98
CA GLN A 374 -4.79 18.23 -10.20
C GLN A 374 -5.60 18.56 -8.94
N THR A 375 -6.25 19.72 -8.92
CA THR A 375 -7.22 20.04 -7.87
C THR A 375 -8.37 19.01 -7.88
N PRO A 376 -8.95 18.61 -6.74
CA PRO A 376 -10.04 17.62 -6.68
C PRO A 376 -11.20 17.90 -7.65
N GLU A 377 -11.63 19.14 -7.81
CA GLU A 377 -12.71 19.54 -8.71
C GLU A 377 -12.38 19.32 -10.19
N LYS A 378 -11.12 19.53 -10.58
CA LYS A 378 -10.65 19.32 -11.95
C LYS A 378 -10.49 17.83 -12.23
N GLU A 379 -9.99 17.07 -11.25
CA GLU A 379 -9.85 15.62 -11.37
C GLU A 379 -11.22 14.92 -11.47
N MET A 380 -12.20 15.29 -10.63
CA MET A 380 -13.57 14.77 -10.74
C MET A 380 -14.20 15.07 -12.10
N ARG A 381 -13.95 16.26 -12.66
CA ARG A 381 -14.39 16.56 -14.03
C ARG A 381 -13.70 15.66 -15.05
N SER A 382 -12.37 15.52 -14.99
CA SER A 382 -11.59 14.67 -15.90
C SER A 382 -12.09 13.22 -15.91
N VAL A 383 -12.30 12.67 -14.71
CA VAL A 383 -12.75 11.30 -14.48
C VAL A 383 -14.14 11.04 -15.06
N PHE A 384 -15.10 11.96 -14.89
CA PHE A 384 -16.51 11.70 -15.25
C PHE A 384 -17.00 12.41 -16.52
N HIS A 385 -16.28 13.39 -17.08
CA HIS A 385 -16.70 14.10 -18.29
C HIS A 385 -16.29 13.41 -19.59
N SER A 386 -15.26 12.57 -19.56
CA SER A 386 -14.76 11.83 -20.73
C SER A 386 -15.75 10.80 -21.28
N GLY A 387 -16.80 10.44 -20.51
CA GLY A 387 -17.88 9.55 -20.95
C GLY A 387 -18.90 10.20 -21.91
N LEU A 388 -19.09 11.52 -21.86
CA LEU A 388 -20.12 12.19 -22.67
C LEU A 388 -19.75 12.27 -24.17
N SER A 389 -18.46 12.35 -24.49
CA SER A 389 -18.00 12.31 -25.90
C SER A 389 -18.10 10.92 -26.52
N GLY A 390 -17.96 9.85 -25.73
CA GLY A 390 -18.10 8.47 -26.21
C GLY A 390 -19.55 8.00 -26.35
N PHE A 391 -20.44 8.50 -25.48
CA PHE A 391 -21.85 8.12 -25.52
C PHE A 391 -22.56 8.65 -26.78
N ILE A 392 -22.23 9.85 -27.25
CA ILE A 392 -22.79 10.42 -28.49
C ILE A 392 -22.31 9.63 -29.72
N GLY A 393 -21.06 9.14 -29.72
CA GLY A 393 -20.54 8.29 -30.81
C GLY A 393 -21.18 6.91 -30.87
N GLY A 394 -21.39 6.26 -29.73
CA GLY A 394 -22.03 4.93 -29.66
C GLY A 394 -23.54 4.96 -29.95
N TRP A 395 -24.25 5.98 -29.48
CA TRP A 395 -25.68 6.15 -29.76
C TRP A 395 -25.95 6.44 -31.24
N LEU A 396 -25.12 7.24 -31.92
CA LEU A 396 -25.29 7.51 -33.35
C LEU A 396 -24.95 6.30 -34.24
N SER A 397 -24.09 5.38 -33.79
CA SER A 397 -23.85 4.11 -34.52
C SER A 397 -24.93 3.04 -34.31
N SER A 398 -25.72 3.15 -33.24
CA SER A 398 -26.81 2.22 -32.91
C SER A 398 -28.11 2.51 -33.66
N TRP A 399 -28.26 3.71 -34.22
CA TRP A 399 -29.36 4.10 -35.08
C TRP A 399 -28.77 4.33 -36.46
N GLY A 400 -28.93 3.36 -37.38
CA GLY A 400 -28.38 3.40 -38.74
C GLY A 400 -28.82 4.62 -39.55
N LEU A 401 -28.19 5.76 -39.28
CA LEU A 401 -28.20 7.00 -40.04
C LEU A 401 -26.76 7.25 -40.49
N LEU A 402 -26.25 6.34 -41.31
CA LEU A 402 -25.23 6.55 -42.34
C LEU A 402 -25.30 5.41 -43.34
#